data_AF-X1BPD3-F1
#
_entry.id   AF-X1BPD3-F1
#
_cell.length_a   1.000
_cell.length_b   1.000
_cell.length_c   1.000
_cell.angle_alpha   90.00
_cell.angle_beta   90.00
_cell.angle_gamma   90.00
#
_symmetry.space_group_name_H-M   'P 1'
#
loop_
_entity.id
_entity.type
_entity.pdbx_description
1 polymer ?
#
loop_
_entity_poly.entity_id
_entity_poly.type
_entity_poly.pdbx_seq_one_letter_code
_entity_poly.pdbx_strand_id
1 'polypeptide(L)'
;MLEFPEFLQVPLAGWVDAAMGWLLANLGGIFDAIGHAILFILLYIERFLLWLPWIVIIVLVGVVAWRVMRLWWAGLVMAALLVLIGSFGYWDLAMMT
;
A
#
# COMPACT_ATOMS: atom_id res chain seq x y z
N MET A 1 26.88 -40.26 -10.51
CA MET A 1 26.25 -39.54 -9.39
C MET A 1 25.44 -40.57 -8.62
N LEU A 2 25.64 -40.69 -7.31
CA LEU A 2 24.90 -41.66 -6.48
C LEU A 2 23.50 -41.09 -6.27
N GLU A 3 22.50 -41.64 -6.94
CA GLU A 3 21.10 -41.21 -6.79
C GLU A 3 20.54 -41.69 -5.45
N PHE A 4 19.77 -40.82 -4.81
CA PHE A 4 19.24 -41.04 -3.46
C PHE A 4 18.11 -42.08 -3.51
N PRO A 5 18.12 -43.13 -2.66
CA PRO A 5 17.18 -44.24 -2.74
C PRO A 5 15.70 -43.81 -2.64
N GLU A 6 14.90 -44.18 -3.65
CA GLU A 6 13.49 -43.75 -3.79
C GLU A 6 12.58 -44.22 -2.65
N PHE A 7 12.89 -45.32 -1.96
CA PHE A 7 12.09 -45.83 -0.85
C PHE A 7 12.14 -44.95 0.42
N LEU A 8 13.12 -44.02 0.51
CA LEU A 8 13.24 -43.01 1.57
C LEU A 8 12.69 -41.65 1.18
N GLN A 9 12.19 -41.49 -0.06
CA GLN A 9 11.53 -40.26 -0.50
C GLN A 9 10.13 -40.22 0.09
N VAL A 10 9.99 -39.54 1.23
CA VAL A 10 8.68 -39.22 1.80
C VAL A 10 7.97 -38.31 0.79
N PRO A 11 6.75 -38.63 0.33
CA PRO A 11 6.01 -37.85 -0.66
C PRO A 11 5.40 -36.59 -0.04
N LEU A 12 6.22 -35.81 0.67
CA LEU A 12 5.87 -34.55 1.32
C LEU A 12 5.30 -33.55 0.32
N ALA A 13 5.83 -33.52 -0.90
CA ALA A 13 5.33 -32.69 -1.99
C ALA A 13 3.85 -32.98 -2.27
N GLY A 14 3.47 -34.25 -2.50
CA GLY A 14 2.08 -34.62 -2.78
C GLY A 14 1.12 -34.34 -1.61
N TRP A 15 1.59 -34.45 -0.37
CA TRP A 15 0.76 -34.14 0.81
C TRP A 15 0.55 -32.63 0.98
N VAL A 16 1.59 -31.84 0.77
CA VAL A 16 1.50 -30.37 0.79
C VAL A 16 0.64 -29.87 -0.36
N ASP A 17 0.79 -30.44 -1.56
CA ASP A 17 -0.03 -30.10 -2.72
C ASP A 17 -1.51 -30.41 -2.48
N ALA A 18 -1.83 -31.56 -1.90
CA ALA A 18 -3.21 -31.91 -1.54
C ALA A 18 -3.78 -30.99 -0.45
N ALA A 19 -2.97 -30.63 0.55
CA ALA A 19 -3.37 -29.71 1.62
C ALA A 19 -3.60 -28.29 1.10
N MET A 20 -2.69 -27.77 0.26
CA MET A 20 -2.83 -26.48 -0.41
C MET A 20 -4.02 -26.48 -1.37
N GLY A 21 -4.26 -27.58 -2.09
CA GLY A 21 -5.42 -27.74 -2.96
C GLY A 21 -6.73 -27.65 -2.19
N TRP A 22 -6.83 -28.33 -1.04
CA TRP A 22 -8.00 -28.22 -0.15
C TRP A 22 -8.16 -26.81 0.43
N LEU A 23 -7.05 -26.19 0.84
CA LEU A 23 -7.03 -24.84 1.39
C LEU A 23 -7.53 -23.82 0.35
N LEU A 24 -7.04 -23.87 -0.88
CA LEU A 24 -7.47 -22.97 -1.95
C LEU A 24 -8.91 -23.27 -2.40
N ALA A 25 -9.34 -24.54 -2.41
CA ALA A 25 -10.72 -24.88 -2.77
C ALA A 25 -11.75 -24.37 -1.75
N ASN A 26 -11.43 -24.41 -0.45
CA ASN A 26 -12.35 -23.99 0.62
C ASN A 26 -12.16 -22.53 1.07
N LEU A 27 -10.92 -22.03 1.09
CA LEU A 27 -10.59 -20.67 1.54
C LEU A 27 -10.17 -19.74 0.41
N GLY A 28 -10.04 -20.20 -0.84
CA GLY A 28 -9.69 -19.36 -1.98
C GLY A 28 -10.62 -18.16 -2.12
N GLY A 29 -11.93 -18.38 -2.01
CA GLY A 29 -12.90 -17.28 -2.02
C GLY A 29 -12.73 -16.28 -0.86
N ILE A 30 -12.23 -16.72 0.31
CA ILE A 30 -11.92 -15.84 1.44
C ILE A 30 -10.66 -15.03 1.16
N PHE A 31 -9.59 -15.67 0.66
CA PHE A 31 -8.36 -14.99 0.27
C PHE A 31 -8.62 -13.95 -0.84
N ASP A 32 -9.43 -14.31 -1.83
CA ASP A 32 -9.85 -13.39 -2.88
C ASP A 32 -10.69 -12.24 -2.33
N ALA A 33 -11.63 -12.52 -1.41
CA ALA A 33 -12.44 -11.49 -0.78
C ALA A 33 -11.60 -10.51 0.05
N ILE A 34 -10.62 -11.00 0.81
CA ILE A 34 -9.68 -10.16 1.57
C ILE A 34 -8.84 -9.31 0.61
N GLY A 35 -8.30 -9.91 -0.45
CA GLY A 35 -7.55 -9.20 -1.48
C GLY A 35 -8.37 -8.07 -2.12
N HIS A 36 -9.61 -8.37 -2.52
CA HIS A 36 -10.53 -7.36 -3.05
C HIS A 36 -10.91 -6.31 -2.02
N ALA A 37 -11.11 -6.66 -0.75
CA ALA A 37 -11.44 -5.71 0.31
C ALA A 37 -10.29 -4.73 0.55
N ILE A 38 -9.05 -5.23 0.63
CA ILE A 38 -7.85 -4.39 0.79
C ILE A 38 -7.70 -3.48 -0.43
N LEU A 39 -7.79 -4.03 -1.65
CA LEU A 39 -7.72 -3.25 -2.88
C LEU A 39 -8.81 -2.18 -2.93
N PHE A 40 -10.04 -2.52 -2.55
CA PHE A 40 -11.15 -1.59 -2.49
C PHE A 40 -10.86 -0.44 -1.52
N ILE A 41 -10.38 -0.73 -0.31
CA ILE A 41 -10.03 0.29 0.68
C ILE A 41 -8.91 1.19 0.16
N LEU A 42 -7.86 0.60 -0.44
CA LEU A 42 -6.73 1.34 -0.99
C LEU A 42 -7.18 2.29 -2.09
N LEU A 43 -7.91 1.78 -3.08
CA LEU A 43 -8.45 2.60 -4.17
C LEU A 43 -9.43 3.67 -3.67
N TYR A 44 -10.19 3.37 -2.61
CA TYR A 44 -11.11 4.35 -2.02
C TYR A 44 -10.34 5.51 -1.36
N ILE A 45 -9.27 5.20 -0.62
CA ILE A 45 -8.38 6.20 -0.02
C ILE A 45 -7.67 7.01 -1.11
N GLU A 46 -7.12 6.35 -2.12
CA GLU A 46 -6.47 7.00 -3.27
C GLU A 46 -7.43 8.00 -3.94
N ARG A 47 -8.64 7.56 -4.30
CA ARG A 47 -9.65 8.42 -4.92
C ARG A 47 -10.09 9.55 -4.01
N PHE A 48 -10.19 9.31 -2.70
CA PHE A 48 -10.52 10.35 -1.73
C PHE A 48 -9.42 11.42 -1.64
N LEU A 49 -8.15 11.01 -1.60
CA LEU A 49 -7.00 11.90 -1.56
C LEU A 49 -6.83 12.68 -2.87
N LEU A 50 -6.99 12.03 -4.02
CA LEU A 50 -6.91 12.66 -5.35
C LEU A 50 -8.10 13.58 -5.64
N TRP A 51 -9.27 13.29 -5.07
CA TRP A 51 -10.42 14.19 -5.15
C TRP A 51 -10.18 15.51 -4.42
N LEU A 52 -9.33 15.51 -3.39
CA LEU A 52 -9.01 16.72 -2.65
C LEU A 52 -8.04 17.60 -3.48
N PRO A 53 -8.40 18.86 -3.81
CA PRO A 53 -7.53 19.72 -4.60
C PRO A 53 -6.18 19.93 -3.89
N TRP A 54 -5.08 19.83 -4.62
CA TRP A 54 -3.72 19.98 -4.09
C TRP A 54 -3.52 21.28 -3.30
N ILE A 55 -4.18 22.37 -3.70
CA ILE A 55 -4.20 23.66 -2.98
C ILE A 55 -4.71 23.49 -1.55
N VAL A 56 -5.76 22.70 -1.34
CA VAL A 56 -6.36 22.46 -0.02
C VAL A 56 -5.36 21.75 0.89
N ILE A 57 -4.66 20.74 0.36
CA ILE A 57 -3.64 19.99 1.12
C ILE A 57 -2.48 20.90 1.51
N ILE A 58 -1.98 21.72 0.58
CA ILE A 58 -0.88 22.66 0.87
C ILE A 58 -1.26 23.66 1.96
N VAL A 59 -2.46 24.25 1.85
CA VAL A 59 -2.94 25.21 2.85
C VAL A 59 -3.12 24.53 4.20
N LEU A 60 -3.71 23.33 4.23
CA LEU A 60 -3.93 22.58 5.45
C LEU A 60 -2.61 22.19 6.13
N VAL A 61 -1.65 21.64 5.38
CA VAL A 61 -0.32 21.30 5.93
C VAL A 61 0.43 22.55 6.36
N GLY A 62 0.35 23.65 5.61
CA GLY A 62 0.96 24.93 5.99
C GLY A 62 0.39 25.48 7.30
N VAL A 63 -0.93 25.42 7.49
CA VAL A 63 -1.61 25.86 8.73
C VAL A 63 -1.27 24.94 9.90
N VAL A 64 -1.25 23.61 9.69
CA VAL A 64 -0.88 22.64 10.72
C VAL A 64 0.58 22.84 11.14
N ALA A 65 1.51 22.97 10.18
CA ALA A 65 2.91 23.24 10.44
C ALA A 65 3.11 24.54 11.21
N TRP A 66 2.39 25.61 10.82
CA TRP A 66 2.41 26.86 11.57
C TRP A 66 1.90 26.69 13.01
N ARG A 67 0.80 25.96 13.20
CA ARG A 67 0.19 25.76 14.52
C ARG A 67 1.06 24.89 15.44
N VAL A 68 1.70 23.87 14.90
CA VAL A 68 2.57 22.95 15.65
C VAL A 68 3.90 23.59 16.01
N MET A 69 4.56 24.25 15.05
CA MET A 69 5.86 24.89 15.29
C MET A 69 5.74 26.27 15.93
N ARG A 70 4.56 26.91 15.93
CA ARG A 70 4.33 28.32 16.35
C ARG A 70 5.18 29.34 15.57
N LEU A 71 5.82 28.93 14.49
CA LEU A 71 6.70 29.75 13.66
C LEU A 71 6.02 29.94 12.30
N TRP A 72 5.72 31.20 11.96
CA TRP A 72 4.96 31.55 10.75
C TRP A 72 5.70 31.19 9.46
N TRP A 73 7.03 31.28 9.46
CA TRP A 73 7.87 30.90 8.32
C TRP A 73 7.95 29.39 8.10
N ALA A 74 7.79 28.57 9.15
CA ALA A 74 7.82 27.12 9.01
C ALA A 74 6.65 26.58 8.17
N GLY A 75 5.46 27.18 8.32
CA GLY A 75 4.29 26.85 7.49
C GLY A 75 4.52 27.18 6.01
N LEU A 76 5.12 28.34 5.74
CA LEU A 76 5.47 28.77 4.37
C LEU A 76 6.51 27.83 3.73
N VAL A 77 7.56 27.45 4.46
CA VAL A 77 8.60 26.54 3.96
C VAL A 77 8.03 25.16 3.66
N MET A 78 7.17 24.62 4.54
CA MET A 78 6.50 23.33 4.31
C MET A 78 5.56 23.37 3.10
N ALA A 79 4.78 24.44 2.96
CA ALA A 79 3.92 24.64 1.80
C ALA A 79 4.75 24.71 0.50
N ALA A 80 5.87 25.45 0.51
CA ALA A 80 6.77 25.56 -0.64
C ALA A 80 7.42 24.22 -1.02
N LEU A 81 7.83 23.41 -0.03
CA LEU A 81 8.36 22.06 -0.26
C LEU A 81 7.30 21.13 -0.88
N LEU A 82 6.05 21.19 -0.43
CA LEU A 82 4.96 20.42 -1.01
C LEU A 82 4.67 20.84 -2.46
N VAL A 83 4.69 22.14 -2.75
CA VAL A 83 4.58 22.65 -4.13
C VAL A 83 5.74 22.13 -4.97
N LEU A 84 6.96 22.07 -4.42
CA LEU A 84 8.13 21.55 -5.12
C LEU A 84 7.94 20.07 -5.49
N ILE A 85 7.46 19.24 -4.57
CA ILE A 85 7.15 17.82 -4.83
C ILE A 85 6.09 17.69 -5.94
N GLY A 86 5.02 18.49 -5.86
CA GLY A 86 3.99 18.53 -6.90
C GLY A 86 4.53 19.00 -8.26
N SER A 87 5.43 19.98 -8.28
CA SER A 87 6.02 20.53 -9.50
C SER A 87 6.87 19.52 -10.28
N PHE A 88 7.44 18.55 -9.58
CA PHE A 88 8.16 17.44 -10.20
C PHE A 88 7.24 16.31 -10.72
N GLY A 89 5.91 16.47 -10.59
CA GLY A 89 4.94 15.45 -10.99
C GLY A 89 4.86 14.26 -10.04
N TYR A 90 5.51 14.33 -8.87
CA TYR A 90 5.47 13.29 -7.84
C TYR A 90 4.27 13.40 -6.91
N TRP A 91 3.28 14.24 -7.24
CA TRP A 91 2.07 14.36 -6.43
C TRP A 91 1.35 13.01 -6.34
N ASP A 92 0.97 12.45 -7.47
CA ASP A 92 0.22 11.19 -7.49
C ASP A 92 1.03 10.03 -6.89
N LEU A 93 2.35 9.99 -7.12
CA LEU A 93 3.25 9.02 -6.50
C LEU A 93 3.37 9.18 -4.98
N ALA A 94 3.30 10.40 -4.46
CA ALA A 94 3.34 10.66 -3.02
C ALA A 94 2.01 10.28 -2.33
N MET A 95 0.90 10.24 -3.08
CA MET A 95 -0.41 9.83 -2.58
C MET A 95 -0.73 8.35 -2.84
N MET A 96 -0.14 7.73 -3.87
CA MET A 96 -0.17 6.27 -4.10
C MET A 96 0.88 5.60 -3.20
N THR A 97 0.55 5.31 -1.95
CA THR A 97 1.34 4.44 -1.06
C THR A 97 0.92 3.00 -1.17
#